data_AF-A0AAW6TXL3-F1
#
_entry.id   AF-A0AAW6TXL3-F1
#
_cell.length_a   1.000
_cell.length_b   1.000
_cell.length_c   1.000
_cell.angle_alpha   90.00
_cell.angle_beta   90.00
_cell.angle_gamma   90.00
#
_symmetry.space_group_name_H-M   'P 1'
#
loop_
_entity.id
_entity.type
_entity.pdbx_description
1 polymer ?
#
loop_
_entity_poly.entity_id
_entity_poly.type
_entity_poly.pdbx_seq_one_letter_code
_entity_poly.pdbx_strand_id
1 'polypeptide(L)' 'MIFALERLRALRAVQDFDPTVINDPADLPMDWRIDWEERAAILEYDGGLNREEADRQALDEIVDRLRRMEGIS' A
#
# COMPACT_ATOMS: atom_id res chain seq x y z
N MET A 1 14.45 16.50 21.95
CA MET A 1 15.25 15.43 21.33
C MET A 1 14.27 14.35 20.81
N ILE A 2 13.55 14.67 19.73
CA ILE A 2 12.42 13.87 19.19
C ILE A 2 12.92 13.08 17.97
N PHE A 3 14.04 12.35 18.11
CA PHE A 3 14.64 11.61 16.98
C PHE A 3 14.98 10.15 17.34
N ALA A 4 14.37 9.61 18.40
CA ALA A 4 14.53 8.21 18.79
C ALA A 4 13.31 7.34 18.45
N LEU A 5 12.13 7.94 18.21
CA LEU A 5 10.91 7.18 17.89
C LEU A 5 10.77 6.86 16.39
N GLU A 6 11.35 7.64 15.49
CA GLU A 6 11.26 7.37 14.04
C GLU A 6 12.17 6.22 13.60
N ARG A 7 13.31 5.97 14.29
CA ARG A 7 14.21 4.85 13.95
C ARG A 7 13.70 3.49 14.41
N LEU A 8 12.78 3.44 15.37
CA LEU A 8 12.18 2.19 15.84
C LEU A 8 11.06 1.67 14.93
N ARG A 9 10.45 2.51 14.10
CA ARG A 9 9.53 2.05 13.03
C ARG A 9 10.28 1.40 11.87
N ALA A 10 11.45 1.94 11.51
CA ALA A 10 12.25 1.43 10.39
C ALA A 10 12.84 0.02 10.61
N LEU A 11 13.02 -0.42 11.86
CA LEU A 11 13.56 -1.75 12.18
C LEU A 11 12.48 -2.82 12.36
N ARG A 12 11.22 -2.45 12.60
CA ARG A 12 10.10 -3.39 12.75
C ARG A 12 9.43 -3.76 11.42
N ALA A 13 9.72 -3.04 10.34
CA ALA A 13 9.18 -3.32 9.00
C ALA A 13 9.74 -4.59 8.34
N VAL A 14 10.73 -5.27 8.95
CA VAL A 14 11.27 -6.54 8.45
C VAL A 14 10.55 -7.76 9.04
N GLN A 15 9.70 -7.58 10.05
CA GLN A 15 8.96 -8.68 10.69
C GLN A 15 7.48 -8.33 10.77
N ASP A 16 6.67 -9.13 10.06
CA ASP A 16 5.20 -9.11 10.03
C ASP A 16 4.58 -8.09 9.06
N PHE A 17 4.93 -8.18 7.77
CA PHE A 17 4.01 -7.73 6.72
C PHE A 17 2.89 -8.76 6.62
N ASP A 18 1.71 -8.44 7.15
CA ASP A 18 0.53 -9.29 6.99
C ASP A 18 -0.38 -8.74 5.88
N PRO A 19 -0.43 -9.39 4.70
CA PRO A 19 -1.22 -8.94 3.57
C PRO A 19 -2.74 -9.04 3.79
N THR A 20 -3.19 -9.61 4.92
CA THR A 20 -4.61 -9.70 5.27
C THR A 20 -5.12 -8.48 6.02
N VAL A 21 -4.22 -7.66 6.61
CA VAL A 21 -4.59 -6.49 7.44
C VAL A 21 -4.27 -5.14 6.77
N ILE A 22 -3.94 -5.11 5.48
CA ILE A 22 -3.66 -3.85 4.76
C ILE A 22 -4.96 -3.07 4.57
N ASN A 23 -5.05 -1.90 5.22
CA ASN A 23 -6.17 -0.98 5.09
C ASN A 23 -5.74 0.43 4.65
N ASP A 24 -4.43 0.74 4.74
CA ASP A 24 -3.86 2.03 4.34
C ASP A 24 -2.65 1.81 3.40
N PRO A 25 -2.45 2.66 2.38
CA PRO A 25 -1.28 2.58 1.51
C PRO A 25 0.07 2.74 2.24
N ALA A 26 0.10 3.32 3.44
CA ALA A 26 1.31 3.39 4.26
C ALA A 26 1.69 2.04 4.89
N ASP A 27 0.77 1.09 4.95
CA ASP A 27 1.04 -0.28 5.42
C ASP A 27 1.62 -1.17 4.30
N LEU A 28 1.62 -0.69 3.05
CA LEU A 28 2.23 -1.40 1.93
C LEU A 28 3.77 -1.38 2.06
N PRO A 29 4.45 -2.48 1.68
CA PRO A 29 5.89 -2.48 1.46
C PRO A 29 6.24 -1.43 0.40
N MET A 30 7.44 -0.86 0.50
CA MET A 30 7.83 0.29 -0.33
C MET A 30 7.64 0.05 -1.84
N ASP A 31 7.98 -1.14 -2.33
CA ASP A 31 7.82 -1.50 -3.74
C ASP A 31 6.34 -1.50 -4.17
N TRP A 32 5.46 -2.03 -3.33
CA TRP A 32 4.01 -2.08 -3.58
C TRP A 32 3.35 -0.71 -3.42
N ARG A 33 3.91 0.16 -2.59
CA ARG A 33 3.43 1.54 -2.45
C ARG A 33 3.65 2.34 -3.74
N ILE A 34 4.76 2.11 -4.44
CA ILE A 34 5.02 2.74 -5.74
C ILE A 34 3.98 2.28 -6.76
N ASP A 35 3.73 0.96 -6.84
CA ASP A 35 2.73 0.38 -7.74
C ASP A 35 1.32 0.93 -7.44
N TRP A 36 0.98 1.11 -6.16
CA TRP A 36 -0.25 1.78 -5.72
C TRP A 36 -0.31 3.25 -6.18
N GLU A 37 0.75 4.03 -5.97
CA GLU A 37 0.80 5.45 -6.38
C GLU A 37 0.59 5.60 -7.89
N GLU A 38 1.26 4.76 -8.69
CA GLU A 38 1.11 4.72 -10.14
C GLU A 38 -0.33 4.34 -10.54
N ARG A 39 -0.90 3.31 -9.91
CA ARG A 39 -2.25 2.86 -10.23
C ARG A 39 -3.30 3.90 -9.86
N ALA A 40 -3.17 4.55 -8.72
CA ALA A 40 -4.04 5.63 -8.28
C ALA A 40 -3.97 6.81 -9.26
N ALA A 41 -2.77 7.19 -9.71
CA ALA A 41 -2.62 8.25 -10.72
C ALA A 41 -3.32 7.89 -12.04
N ILE A 42 -3.17 6.65 -12.53
CA ILE A 42 -3.85 6.20 -13.76
C ILE A 42 -5.37 6.26 -13.58
N LEU A 43 -5.90 5.79 -12.45
CA LEU A 43 -7.33 5.82 -12.18
C LEU A 43 -7.89 7.24 -12.05
N GLU A 44 -7.11 8.17 -11.50
CA GLU A 44 -7.47 9.58 -11.40
C GLU A 44 -7.48 10.26 -12.78
N TYR A 45 -6.40 10.15 -13.55
CA TYR A 45 -6.25 10.88 -14.82
C TYR A 45 -6.95 10.21 -15.99
N ASP A 46 -6.77 8.90 -16.16
CA ASP A 46 -7.32 8.16 -17.30
C ASP A 46 -8.71 7.59 -16.96
N GLY A 47 -8.92 7.19 -15.71
CA GLY A 47 -10.21 6.67 -15.24
C GLY A 47 -11.23 7.76 -14.89
N GLY A 48 -10.79 9.02 -14.74
CA GLY A 48 -11.65 10.14 -14.37
C GLY A 48 -12.23 10.04 -12.95
N LEU A 49 -11.67 9.19 -12.10
CA LEU A 49 -12.06 9.08 -10.70
C LEU A 49 -11.52 10.27 -9.91
N ASN A 50 -12.22 10.63 -8.83
CA ASN A 50 -11.61 11.54 -7.88
C ASN A 50 -10.49 10.84 -7.10
N ARG A 51 -9.59 11.62 -6.48
CA ARG A 51 -8.42 11.08 -5.79
C ARG A 51 -8.76 10.00 -4.74
N GLU A 52 -9.80 10.21 -3.96
CA GLU A 52 -10.20 9.27 -2.90
C GLU A 52 -10.72 7.95 -3.49
N GLU A 53 -11.50 8.01 -4.57
CA GLU A 53 -11.99 6.83 -5.29
C GLU A 53 -10.86 6.07 -5.97
N ALA A 54 -9.92 6.80 -6.60
CA ALA A 54 -8.75 6.25 -7.25
C ALA A 54 -7.83 5.54 -6.25
N ASP A 55 -7.56 6.18 -5.10
CA ASP A 55 -6.74 5.61 -4.02
C ASP A 55 -7.37 4.33 -3.46
N ARG A 56 -8.69 4.35 -3.21
CA ARG A 56 -9.44 3.18 -2.70
C ARG A 56 -9.40 2.01 -3.68
N GLN A 57 -9.67 2.27 -4.96
CA GLN A 57 -9.69 1.23 -5.98
C GLN A 57 -8.28 0.70 -6.26
N ALA A 58 -7.26 1.57 -6.32
CA ALA A 58 -5.88 1.14 -6.46
C ALA A 58 -5.44 0.25 -5.30
N LEU A 59 -5.83 0.59 -4.06
CA LEU A 59 -5.48 -0.21 -2.88
C LEU A 59 -6.12 -1.61 -2.95
N ASP A 60 -7.40 -1.71 -3.31
CA ASP A 60 -8.09 -3.00 -3.48
C ASP A 60 -7.40 -3.89 -4.53
N GLU A 61 -7.04 -3.31 -5.68
CA GLU A 61 -6.32 -4.03 -6.74
C GLU A 61 -4.93 -4.52 -6.27
N ILE A 62 -4.19 -3.69 -5.53
CA ILE A 62 -2.86 -4.04 -5.02
C ILE A 62 -2.95 -5.13 -3.94
N VAL A 63 -3.92 -5.03 -3.02
CA VAL A 63 -4.14 -6.04 -1.98
C VAL A 63 -4.54 -7.39 -2.58
N ASP A 64 -5.39 -7.40 -3.61
CA ASP A 64 -5.75 -8.63 -4.33
C ASP A 64 -4.54 -9.27 -5.04
N ARG A 65 -3.69 -8.46 -5.70
CA ARG A 65 -2.44 -8.95 -6.29
C ARG A 65 -1.48 -9.53 -5.25
N LEU A 66 -1.31 -8.83 -4.13
CA LEU A 66 -0.50 -9.29 -3.00
C LEU A 66 -0.97 -10.64 -2.48
N ARG A 67 -2.28 -10.80 -2.23
CA ARG A 67 -2.87 -12.05 -1.76
C ARG A 67 -2.66 -13.20 -2.75
N ARG A 68 -2.81 -12.94 -4.05
CA ARG A 68 -2.53 -13.93 -5.11
C ARG A 68 -1.05 -14.34 -5.15
N MET A 69 -0.14 -13.39 -4.95
CA MET A 69 1.30 -13.67 -4.94
C MET A 69 1.70 -14.52 -3.73
N GLU A 70 1.14 -14.23 -2.55
CA GLU A 70 1.40 -14.97 -1.31
C GLU A 70 0.63 -16.31 -1.24
N GLY A 71 -0.22 -16.62 -2.23
CA GLY A 71 -1.01 -17.85 -2.27
C GLY A 71 -2.12 -17.91 -1.23
N ILE A 72 -2.54 -16.75 -0.71
CA ILE A 72 -3.61 -16.62 0.29
C ILE A 72 -4.92 -16.48 -0.51
N SER A 73 -5.57 -17.62 -0.76
CA SER A 73 -6.90 -17.71 -1.40
C SER A 73 -8.03 -17.81 -0.39
#